data_AF-A0ABD4VAP3-F1
#
_entry.id   AF-A0ABD4VAP3-F1
#
_cell.length_a   1.000
_cell.length_b   1.000
_cell.length_c   1.000
_cell.angle_alpha   90.00
_cell.angle_beta   90.00
_cell.angle_gamma   90.00
#
_symmetry.space_group_name_H-M   'P 1'
#
loop_
_entity.id
_entity.type
_entity.pdbx_description
1 polymer ?
#
loop_
_entity_poly.entity_id
_entity_poly.type
_entity_poly.pdbx_seq_one_letter_code
_entity_poly.pdbx_strand_id
1 'polypeptide(L)'
;MQPTALHRGHPAGPGEPDRAPPVKLWFCTNEELAAEFAQILAGAWLDAPERELAERFLFERDRHQYLIAHVLVRRVLALETGVPESEAVIWRSPRGRPFFRKPPEGLLRGGRKLDFNLSHTHGHNLLGMVRRHRIGVDVERLDRGDRGLSAVVDTFAPTEQQWVAKAPPGRPQDRRVLRLWTLKEAYSKARGLGLGLPFDSFAFELAEDNGVLGFTPPHDDSEGAPRWRFLELEPAPDVLAAVAVIVDPGSPAVLQLHHGFPWSRSVPQLIALPDPAPILP
;
A
#
# COMPACT_ATOMS: atom_id res chain seq x y z
N MET A 1 28.33 19.47 -51.61
CA MET A 1 27.78 19.68 -50.26
C MET A 1 26.46 18.93 -50.15
N GLN A 2 26.48 17.76 -49.50
CA GLN A 2 25.35 17.11 -48.84
C GLN A 2 25.96 16.27 -47.71
N PRO A 3 25.54 16.40 -46.45
CA PRO A 3 26.02 15.53 -45.40
C PRO A 3 25.10 14.31 -45.20
N THR A 4 25.77 13.18 -45.08
CA THR A 4 25.31 11.84 -44.73
C THR A 4 24.64 11.79 -43.35
N ALA A 5 23.54 11.06 -43.22
CA ALA A 5 23.05 10.57 -41.93
C ALA A 5 22.62 9.10 -42.04
N LEU A 6 23.51 8.21 -41.60
CA LEU A 6 23.24 6.79 -41.38
C LEU A 6 22.42 6.64 -40.09
N HIS A 7 21.12 6.40 -40.22
CA HIS A 7 20.29 5.92 -39.13
C HIS A 7 20.39 4.39 -39.06
N ARG A 8 21.27 3.87 -38.20
CA ARG A 8 21.24 2.45 -37.80
C ARG A 8 20.26 2.28 -36.64
N GLY A 9 19.03 1.89 -36.97
CA GLY A 9 18.12 1.33 -35.98
C GLY A 9 18.68 0.02 -35.46
N HIS A 10 18.86 -0.09 -34.14
CA HIS A 10 19.05 -1.39 -33.50
C HIS A 10 17.71 -2.13 -33.49
N PRO A 11 17.62 -3.38 -33.98
CA PRO A 11 16.43 -4.18 -33.80
C PRO A 11 16.29 -4.54 -32.31
N ALA A 12 15.07 -4.37 -31.78
CA ALA A 12 14.70 -4.88 -30.48
C ALA A 12 14.97 -6.39 -30.44
N GLY A 13 15.75 -6.83 -29.44
CA GLY A 13 16.03 -8.25 -29.20
C GLY A 13 14.74 -9.03 -28.90
N PRO A 14 14.78 -10.37 -28.99
CA PRO A 14 13.61 -11.22 -28.77
C PRO A 14 13.07 -10.96 -27.36
N GLY A 15 11.77 -10.61 -27.29
CA GLY A 15 11.11 -10.19 -26.07
C GLY A 15 11.22 -11.26 -24.98
N GLU A 16 11.80 -10.87 -23.84
CA GLU A 16 11.43 -11.49 -22.59
C GLU A 16 9.89 -11.48 -22.49
N PRO A 17 9.26 -12.57 -22.00
CA PRO A 17 7.83 -12.53 -21.73
C PRO A 17 7.54 -11.30 -20.87
N ASP A 18 6.54 -10.48 -21.23
CA ASP A 18 6.11 -9.25 -20.55
C ASP A 18 5.83 -9.57 -19.06
N ARG A 19 6.88 -9.61 -18.23
CA ARG A 19 6.78 -9.91 -16.81
C ARG A 19 6.01 -8.75 -16.20
N ALA A 20 4.90 -9.08 -15.55
CA ALA A 20 4.12 -8.12 -14.79
C ALA A 20 5.04 -7.26 -13.91
N PRO A 21 4.97 -5.91 -14.00
CA PRO A 21 5.77 -5.05 -13.15
C PRO A 21 5.53 -5.39 -11.68
N PRO A 22 6.57 -5.47 -10.84
CA PRO A 22 6.39 -5.85 -9.45
C PRO A 22 5.54 -4.83 -8.70
N VAL A 23 4.91 -5.27 -7.60
CA VAL A 23 4.42 -4.34 -6.58
C VAL A 23 5.63 -3.67 -5.96
N LYS A 24 5.61 -2.35 -5.80
CA LYS A 24 6.63 -1.64 -5.01
C LYS A 24 6.02 -1.19 -3.71
N LEU A 25 6.60 -1.63 -2.61
CA LEU A 25 6.19 -1.29 -1.26
C LEU A 25 7.30 -0.48 -0.61
N TRP A 26 6.99 0.74 -0.18
CA TRP A 26 7.94 1.63 0.49
C TRP A 26 7.56 1.71 1.96
N PHE A 27 8.47 1.27 2.83
CA PHE A 27 8.33 1.38 4.27
C PHE A 27 9.35 2.39 4.80
N CYS A 28 8.88 3.50 5.37
CA CYS A 28 9.74 4.61 5.81
C CYS A 28 9.39 5.03 7.24
N THR A 29 10.40 5.25 8.07
CA THR A 29 10.19 5.84 9.40
C THR A 29 10.20 7.36 9.34
N ASN A 30 9.61 8.01 10.34
CA ASN A 30 9.64 9.47 10.45
C ASN A 30 11.03 10.05 10.79
N GLU A 31 11.99 9.20 11.14
CA GLU A 31 13.35 9.60 11.53
C GLU A 31 14.29 9.70 10.33
N GLU A 32 13.93 9.10 9.19
CA GLU A 32 14.78 9.10 8.00
C GLU A 32 14.87 10.46 7.29
N LEU A 33 13.94 11.37 7.58
CA LEU A 33 13.90 12.71 7.04
C LEU A 33 13.72 13.70 8.18
N ALA A 34 14.75 14.52 8.44
CA ALA A 34 14.68 15.55 9.47
C ALA A 34 13.50 16.50 9.20
N ALA A 35 12.88 17.00 10.28
CA ALA A 35 11.66 17.81 10.20
C ALA A 35 11.83 19.05 9.32
N GLU A 36 12.99 19.69 9.38
CA GLU A 36 13.31 20.87 8.58
C GLU A 36 13.35 20.53 7.08
N PHE A 37 13.96 19.41 6.71
CA PHE A 37 13.99 18.95 5.32
C PHE A 37 12.60 18.52 4.86
N ALA A 38 11.83 17.80 5.68
CA ALA A 38 10.46 17.44 5.38
C ALA A 38 9.61 18.70 5.11
N GLN A 39 9.79 19.75 5.91
CA GLN A 39 9.06 21.01 5.74
C GLN A 39 9.49 21.79 4.50
N ILE A 40 10.79 21.84 4.17
CA ILE A 40 11.30 22.46 2.94
C ILE A 40 10.76 21.74 1.70
N LEU A 41 10.88 20.41 1.66
CA LEU A 41 10.39 19.60 0.55
C LEU A 41 8.87 19.73 0.42
N ALA A 42 8.15 19.73 1.54
CA ALA A 42 6.71 19.95 1.55
C ALA A 42 6.32 21.31 0.97
N GLY A 43 7.02 22.38 1.36
CA GLY A 43 6.79 23.72 0.79
C GLY A 43 6.99 23.77 -0.73
N ALA A 44 7.92 22.98 -1.26
CA ALA A 44 8.21 22.91 -2.68
C ALA A 44 7.27 21.96 -3.46
N TRP A 45 6.83 20.85 -2.86
CA TRP A 45 6.20 19.73 -3.58
C TRP A 45 4.71 19.53 -3.32
N LEU A 46 4.23 19.84 -2.11
CA LEU A 46 2.82 19.64 -1.76
C LEU A 46 1.98 20.77 -2.34
N ASP A 47 0.77 20.46 -2.78
CA ASP A 47 -0.17 21.48 -3.26
C ASP A 47 -0.81 22.28 -2.10
N ALA A 48 -1.53 23.35 -2.43
CA ALA A 48 -2.15 24.20 -1.41
C ALA A 48 -3.11 23.43 -0.49
N PRO A 49 -4.04 22.59 -0.99
CA PRO A 49 -4.89 21.76 -0.14
C PRO A 49 -4.11 20.84 0.81
N GLU A 50 -3.02 20.21 0.35
CA GLU A 50 -2.20 19.37 1.21
C GLU A 50 -1.50 20.17 2.31
N ARG A 51 -0.97 21.36 1.99
CA ARG A 51 -0.32 22.24 2.98
C ARG A 51 -1.31 22.76 4.01
N GLU A 52 -2.49 23.20 3.57
CA GLU A 52 -3.56 23.64 4.47
C GLU A 52 -4.02 22.51 5.40
N LEU A 53 -4.08 21.27 4.92
CA LEU A 53 -4.41 20.13 5.78
C LEU A 53 -3.30 19.87 6.80
N ALA A 54 -2.03 19.96 6.39
CA ALA A 54 -0.90 19.81 7.29
C ALA A 54 -0.93 20.84 8.44
N GLU A 55 -1.34 22.07 8.16
CA GLU A 55 -1.45 23.16 9.14
C GLU A 55 -2.61 22.98 10.12
N ARG A 56 -3.61 22.16 9.79
CA ARG A 56 -4.77 21.89 10.68
C ARG A 56 -4.47 20.88 11.79
N PHE A 57 -3.36 20.15 11.72
CA PHE A 57 -2.99 19.22 12.78
C PHE A 57 -2.66 19.98 14.06
N LEU A 58 -3.30 19.59 15.16
CA LEU A 58 -3.08 20.21 16.48
C LEU A 58 -1.71 19.85 17.07
N PHE A 59 -1.24 18.64 16.82
CA PHE A 59 0.03 18.15 17.35
C PHE A 59 1.10 18.13 16.26
N GLU A 60 2.29 18.63 16.61
CA GLU A 60 3.44 18.67 15.69
C GLU A 60 3.80 17.28 15.16
N ARG A 61 3.71 16.24 15.99
CA ARG A 61 3.99 14.86 15.58
C ARG A 61 3.09 14.38 14.44
N ASP A 62 1.81 14.77 14.45
CA ASP A 62 0.83 14.34 13.46
C ASP A 62 1.04 15.13 12.16
N ARG A 63 1.36 16.43 12.29
CA ARG A 63 1.81 17.27 11.17
C ARG A 63 3.06 16.68 10.51
N HIS A 64 4.08 16.34 11.30
CA HIS A 64 5.34 15.76 10.80
C HIS A 64 5.11 14.43 10.09
N GLN A 65 4.33 13.52 10.69
CA GLN A 65 3.88 12.27 10.06
C GLN A 65 3.24 12.52 8.70
N TYR A 66 2.30 13.48 8.63
CA TYR A 66 1.61 13.82 7.40
C TYR A 66 2.57 14.34 6.33
N LEU A 67 3.48 15.25 6.68
CA LEU A 67 4.46 15.80 5.75
C LEU A 67 5.36 14.71 5.18
N ILE A 68 5.92 13.85 6.02
CA ILE A 68 6.79 12.74 5.58
C ILE A 68 6.04 11.80 4.63
N ALA A 69 4.82 11.40 4.99
CA ALA A 69 4.01 10.49 4.19
C ALA A 69 3.73 11.08 2.79
N HIS A 70 3.36 12.36 2.73
CA HIS A 70 3.00 13.02 1.48
C HIS A 70 4.22 13.39 0.62
N VAL A 71 5.35 13.76 1.24
CA VAL A 71 6.64 13.93 0.53
C VAL A 71 7.08 12.60 -0.08
N LEU A 72 6.92 11.48 0.63
CA LEU A 72 7.19 10.14 0.10
C LEU A 72 6.32 9.82 -1.12
N VAL A 73 5.01 10.05 -1.03
CA VAL A 73 4.07 9.85 -2.14
C VAL A 73 4.49 10.66 -3.36
N ARG A 74 4.75 11.97 -3.17
CA ARG A 74 5.15 12.89 -4.24
C ARG A 74 6.42 12.42 -4.94
N ARG A 75 7.43 12.04 -4.17
CA ARG A 75 8.71 11.57 -4.71
C ARG A 75 8.58 10.25 -5.46
N VAL A 76 7.88 9.27 -4.89
CA VAL A 76 7.69 7.96 -5.55
C VAL A 76 6.84 8.11 -6.82
N LEU A 77 5.79 8.93 -6.80
CA LEU A 77 5.01 9.23 -8.00
C LEU A 77 5.86 9.87 -9.10
N ALA A 78 6.74 10.81 -8.76
CA ALA A 78 7.62 11.42 -9.75
C ALA A 78 8.56 10.39 -10.39
N LEU A 79 9.12 9.49 -9.59
CA LEU A 79 9.96 8.39 -10.08
C LEU A 79 9.17 7.38 -10.92
N GLU A 80 7.92 7.10 -10.59
CA GLU A 80 7.10 6.16 -11.36
C GLU A 80 6.55 6.78 -12.65
N THR A 81 6.24 8.07 -12.67
CA THR A 81 5.49 8.69 -13.77
C THR A 81 6.36 9.56 -14.67
N GLY A 82 7.44 10.13 -14.12
CA GLY A 82 8.23 11.19 -14.73
C GLY A 82 7.62 12.59 -14.56
N VAL A 83 6.45 12.72 -13.92
CA VAL A 83 5.83 14.02 -13.62
C VAL A 83 6.54 14.63 -12.40
N PRO A 84 6.99 15.89 -12.45
CA PRO A 84 7.63 16.54 -11.29
C PRO A 84 6.76 16.47 -10.03
N GLU A 85 7.39 16.41 -8.85
CA GLU A 85 6.73 16.24 -7.56
C GLU A 85 5.62 17.29 -7.33
N SER A 86 5.91 18.55 -7.65
CA SER A 86 5.01 19.69 -7.52
C SER A 86 3.89 19.72 -8.57
N GLU A 87 4.03 18.98 -9.67
CA GLU A 87 3.06 18.94 -10.77
C GLU A 87 2.13 17.72 -10.69
N ALA A 88 2.45 16.74 -9.85
CA ALA A 88 1.61 15.56 -9.69
C ALA A 88 0.22 15.96 -9.15
N VAL A 89 -0.85 15.67 -9.90
CA VAL A 89 -2.20 16.00 -9.43
C VAL A 89 -2.81 14.78 -8.73
N ILE A 90 -3.00 14.87 -7.41
CA ILE A 90 -3.60 13.81 -6.60
C ILE A 90 -5.04 14.19 -6.26
N TRP A 91 -5.99 13.39 -6.71
CA TRP A 91 -7.41 13.57 -6.40
C TRP A 91 -7.86 12.56 -5.36
N ARG A 92 -9.01 12.80 -4.72
CA ARG A 92 -9.63 11.86 -3.79
C ARG A 92 -10.94 11.37 -4.37
N SER A 93 -11.21 10.07 -4.22
CA SER A 93 -12.52 9.51 -4.53
C SER A 93 -13.59 10.09 -3.59
N PRO A 94 -14.89 9.90 -3.86
CA PRO A 94 -15.95 10.29 -2.93
C PRO A 94 -15.80 9.71 -1.52
N ARG A 95 -15.08 8.59 -1.38
CA ARG A 95 -14.75 7.96 -0.09
C ARG A 95 -13.35 8.29 0.43
N GLY A 96 -12.72 9.33 -0.10
CA GLY A 96 -11.45 9.88 0.40
C GLY A 96 -10.17 9.19 -0.09
N ARG A 97 -10.27 8.08 -0.85
CA ARG A 97 -9.10 7.34 -1.35
C ARG A 97 -8.32 8.18 -2.38
N PRO A 98 -7.02 8.45 -2.16
CA PRO A 98 -6.23 9.20 -3.11
C PRO A 98 -6.00 8.40 -4.40
N PHE A 99 -5.91 9.10 -5.53
CA PHE A 99 -5.51 8.54 -6.81
C PHE A 99 -4.80 9.60 -7.66
N PHE A 100 -3.84 9.15 -8.46
CA PHE A 100 -3.07 10.02 -9.32
C PHE A 100 -3.87 10.33 -10.60
N ARG A 101 -4.09 11.62 -10.88
CA ARG A 101 -4.72 12.07 -12.12
C ARG A 101 -3.66 12.19 -13.21
N LYS A 102 -3.64 11.20 -14.09
CA LYS A 102 -2.73 11.15 -15.23
C LYS A 102 -2.89 12.38 -16.14
N PRO A 103 -1.77 13.00 -16.59
CA PRO A 103 -1.82 14.05 -17.61
C PRO A 103 -2.40 13.55 -18.96
N PRO A 104 -3.13 14.41 -19.71
CA PRO A 104 -3.72 14.04 -20.99
C PRO A 104 -2.72 13.47 -22.01
N GLU A 105 -1.51 14.01 -22.05
CA GLU A 105 -0.41 13.65 -22.94
C GLU A 105 0.21 12.27 -22.67
N GLY A 106 -0.09 11.65 -21.52
CA GLY A 106 0.46 10.35 -21.17
C GLY A 106 1.32 10.36 -19.91
N LEU A 107 2.02 9.25 -19.66
CA LEU A 107 3.08 9.19 -18.65
C LEU A 107 4.40 9.04 -19.40
N LEU A 108 5.40 9.84 -19.06
CA LEU A 108 6.72 9.80 -19.70
C LEU A 108 7.38 8.42 -19.55
N ARG A 109 7.13 7.75 -18.43
CA ARG A 109 7.64 6.39 -18.14
C ARG A 109 6.69 5.27 -18.56
N GLY A 110 5.72 5.56 -19.43
CA GLY A 110 4.74 4.58 -19.92
C GLY A 110 3.77 4.08 -18.83
N GLY A 111 2.76 3.33 -19.27
CA GLY A 111 1.72 2.77 -18.41
C GLY A 111 0.39 3.54 -18.50
N ARG A 112 -0.71 2.79 -18.65
CA ARG A 112 -2.06 3.38 -18.72
C ARG A 112 -2.80 3.39 -17.38
N LYS A 113 -2.29 2.70 -16.34
CA LYS A 113 -2.92 2.64 -15.01
C LYS A 113 -1.83 2.46 -13.94
N LEU A 114 -1.60 3.47 -13.12
CA LEU A 114 -0.82 3.41 -11.89
C LEU A 114 -1.82 3.55 -10.75
N ASP A 115 -1.75 2.67 -9.76
CA ASP A 115 -2.55 2.75 -8.56
C ASP A 115 -1.63 2.71 -7.35
N PHE A 116 -1.98 3.46 -6.33
CA PHE A 116 -1.22 3.53 -5.09
C PHE A 116 -2.13 3.59 -3.89
N ASN A 117 -1.60 3.18 -2.75
CA ASN A 117 -2.27 3.32 -1.47
C ASN A 117 -1.25 3.66 -0.39
N LEU A 118 -1.63 4.58 0.49
CA LEU A 118 -0.81 5.04 1.61
C LEU A 118 -1.50 4.63 2.89
N SER A 119 -0.75 4.02 3.80
CA SER A 119 -1.12 3.86 5.20
C SER A 119 0.02 4.36 6.09
N HIS A 120 -0.32 4.72 7.32
CA HIS A 120 0.66 5.12 8.32
C HIS A 120 0.16 4.71 9.69
N THR A 121 1.12 4.46 10.57
CA THR A 121 0.93 4.29 12.01
C THR A 121 1.99 5.13 12.69
N HIS A 122 1.97 5.21 14.03
CA HIS A 122 2.86 6.11 14.75
C HIS A 122 4.34 5.93 14.34
N GLY A 123 4.93 6.95 13.72
CA GLY A 123 6.33 6.94 13.32
C GLY A 123 6.65 6.16 12.03
N HIS A 124 5.67 5.53 11.38
CA HIS A 124 5.89 4.63 10.25
C HIS A 124 4.92 4.90 9.09
N ASN A 125 5.44 4.84 7.87
CA ASN A 125 4.69 5.07 6.63
C ASN A 125 4.83 3.86 5.72
N LEU A 126 3.73 3.45 5.11
CA LEU A 126 3.68 2.37 4.14
C LEU A 126 2.99 2.84 2.86
N LEU A 127 3.73 2.85 1.76
CA LEU A 127 3.22 3.23 0.44
C LEU A 127 3.33 2.06 -0.53
N GLY A 128 2.19 1.53 -0.96
CA GLY A 128 2.10 0.53 -2.02
C GLY A 128 1.86 1.16 -3.38
N MET A 129 2.57 0.67 -4.40
CA MET A 129 2.44 1.07 -5.80
C MET A 129 2.28 -0.17 -6.69
N VAL A 130 1.31 -0.14 -7.59
CA VAL A 130 1.12 -1.20 -8.59
C VAL A 130 0.73 -0.61 -9.93
N ARG A 131 1.12 -1.28 -11.02
CA ARG A 131 0.74 -0.92 -12.38
C ARG A 131 -0.30 -1.90 -12.90
N ARG A 132 -1.26 -1.41 -13.68
CA ARG A 132 -2.34 -2.16 -14.34
C ARG A 132 -3.39 -2.76 -13.37
N HIS A 133 -3.17 -2.73 -12.06
CA HIS A 133 -3.98 -3.40 -11.04
C HIS A 133 -4.41 -2.44 -9.92
N ARG A 134 -5.16 -2.95 -8.94
CA ARG A 134 -5.55 -2.26 -7.71
C ARG A 134 -4.75 -2.77 -6.51
N ILE A 135 -4.41 -1.85 -5.61
CA ILE A 135 -3.71 -2.14 -4.35
C ILE A 135 -4.36 -1.44 -3.17
N GLY A 136 -4.33 -2.11 -2.01
CA GLY A 136 -4.51 -1.51 -0.70
C GLY A 136 -3.42 -2.01 0.22
N VAL A 137 -2.95 -1.14 1.11
CA VAL A 137 -1.95 -1.47 2.10
C VAL A 137 -2.39 -0.95 3.46
N ASP A 138 -1.97 -1.63 4.50
CA ASP A 138 -2.16 -1.14 5.85
C ASP A 138 -0.96 -1.46 6.74
N VAL A 139 -0.77 -0.67 7.80
CA VAL A 139 0.36 -0.80 8.73
C VAL A 139 -0.07 -0.43 10.14
N GLU A 140 0.30 -1.25 11.11
CA GLU A 140 -0.07 -1.10 12.53
C GLU A 140 1.09 -1.50 13.44
N ARG A 141 1.15 -0.92 14.64
CA ARG A 141 2.15 -1.30 15.65
C ARG A 141 1.54 -2.15 16.74
N LEU A 142 2.25 -3.18 17.18
CA LEU A 142 1.85 -4.02 18.31
C LEU A 142 1.94 -3.27 19.64
N ASP A 143 2.83 -2.30 19.75
CA ASP A 143 3.06 -1.53 20.98
C ASP A 143 2.05 -0.39 21.20
N ARG A 144 0.95 -0.32 20.44
CA ARG A 144 -0.09 0.70 20.58
C ARG A 144 -0.94 0.57 21.87
N GLY A 145 -0.75 -0.53 22.61
CA GLY A 145 -1.52 -0.91 23.80
C GLY A 145 -2.94 -1.37 23.48
N ASP A 146 -3.67 -1.81 24.50
CA ASP A 146 -5.03 -2.36 24.41
C ASP A 146 -6.12 -1.29 24.16
N ARG A 147 -5.77 -0.15 23.55
CA ARG A 147 -6.73 0.94 23.33
C ARG A 147 -7.72 0.56 22.22
N GLY A 148 -8.82 -0.05 22.62
CA GLY A 148 -9.98 -0.33 21.76
C GLY A 148 -9.87 -1.59 20.91
N LEU A 149 -8.92 -2.48 21.17
CA LEU A 149 -8.81 -3.75 20.42
C LEU A 149 -10.04 -4.63 20.64
N SER A 150 -10.56 -4.70 21.87
CA SER A 150 -11.80 -5.43 22.18
C SER A 150 -13.00 -4.93 21.35
N ALA A 151 -13.21 -3.61 21.30
CA ALA A 151 -14.30 -3.02 20.52
C ALA A 151 -14.14 -3.26 19.01
N VAL A 152 -12.91 -3.36 18.51
CA VAL A 152 -12.62 -3.71 17.12
C VAL A 152 -12.97 -5.17 16.84
N VAL A 153 -12.67 -6.10 17.77
CA VAL A 153 -13.01 -7.53 17.60
C VAL A 153 -14.51 -7.73 17.39
N ASP A 154 -15.35 -6.98 18.10
CA ASP A 154 -16.81 -7.06 17.95
C ASP A 154 -17.31 -6.71 16.53
N THR A 155 -16.47 -6.07 15.71
CA THR A 155 -16.79 -5.74 14.30
C THR A 155 -16.37 -6.82 13.31
N PHE A 156 -15.60 -7.84 13.73
CA PHE A 156 -15.11 -8.90 12.86
C PHE A 156 -16.16 -9.99 12.63
N ALA A 157 -15.93 -10.85 11.63
CA ALA A 157 -16.81 -11.99 11.40
C ALA A 157 -16.79 -12.96 12.59
N PRO A 158 -17.88 -13.67 12.90
CA PRO A 158 -17.94 -14.57 14.05
C PRO A 158 -16.84 -15.64 14.09
N THR A 159 -16.40 -16.14 12.93
CA THR A 159 -15.30 -17.10 12.81
C THR A 159 -13.96 -16.50 13.24
N GLU A 160 -13.71 -15.24 12.90
CA GLU A 160 -12.50 -14.51 13.28
C GLU A 160 -12.50 -14.12 14.76
N GLN A 161 -13.65 -13.74 15.31
CA GLN A 161 -13.82 -13.50 16.75
C GLN A 161 -13.47 -14.76 17.56
N GLN A 162 -13.98 -15.93 17.13
CA GLN A 162 -13.63 -17.22 17.74
C GLN A 162 -12.14 -17.54 17.60
N TRP A 163 -11.54 -17.23 16.45
CA TRP A 163 -10.11 -17.42 16.25
C TRP A 163 -9.31 -16.52 17.21
N VAL A 164 -9.62 -15.23 17.33
CA VAL A 164 -8.98 -14.34 18.30
C VAL A 164 -9.07 -14.89 19.73
N ALA A 165 -10.27 -15.32 20.15
CA ALA A 165 -10.51 -15.86 21.49
C ALA A 165 -9.71 -17.15 21.79
N LYS A 166 -9.34 -17.92 20.77
CA LYS A 166 -8.59 -19.17 20.88
C LYS A 166 -7.06 -18.98 20.78
N ALA A 167 -6.53 -17.81 21.13
CA ALA A 167 -5.09 -17.55 21.10
C ALA A 167 -4.30 -18.58 21.94
N PRO A 168 -3.27 -19.23 21.38
CA PRO A 168 -2.41 -20.15 22.10
C PRO A 168 -1.72 -19.50 23.30
N PRO A 169 -1.41 -20.26 24.35
CA PRO A 169 -0.56 -19.79 25.44
C PRO A 169 0.75 -19.19 24.90
N GLY A 170 1.13 -18.01 25.43
CA GLY A 170 2.34 -17.30 25.00
C GLY A 170 2.19 -16.48 23.71
N ARG A 171 1.02 -16.45 23.07
CA ARG A 171 0.74 -15.58 21.92
C ARG A 171 -0.33 -14.54 22.28
N PRO A 172 0.00 -13.24 22.34
CA PRO A 172 -0.97 -12.20 22.70
C PRO A 172 -2.16 -12.18 21.73
N GLN A 173 -3.38 -12.06 22.26
CA GLN A 173 -4.60 -11.86 21.46
C GLN A 173 -4.49 -10.60 20.60
N ASP A 174 -3.88 -9.53 21.13
CA ASP A 174 -3.67 -8.26 20.44
C ASP A 174 -2.99 -8.43 19.08
N ARG A 175 -2.01 -9.33 18.97
CA ARG A 175 -1.35 -9.62 17.69
C ARG A 175 -2.32 -10.24 16.69
N ARG A 176 -3.22 -11.13 17.12
CA ARG A 176 -4.26 -11.70 16.24
C ARG A 176 -5.25 -10.65 15.78
N VAL A 177 -5.71 -9.79 16.70
CA VAL A 177 -6.62 -8.68 16.38
C VAL A 177 -6.00 -7.75 15.36
N LEU A 178 -4.74 -7.35 15.57
CA LEU A 178 -4.03 -6.44 14.68
C LEU A 178 -3.74 -7.05 13.32
N ARG A 179 -3.40 -8.35 13.24
CA ARG A 179 -3.25 -9.05 11.95
C ARG A 179 -4.54 -8.99 11.12
N LEU A 180 -5.66 -9.34 11.73
CA LEU A 180 -6.98 -9.27 11.10
C LEU A 180 -7.35 -7.84 10.69
N TRP A 181 -7.20 -6.88 11.61
CA TRP A 181 -7.45 -5.47 11.33
C TRP A 181 -6.66 -4.97 10.12
N THR A 182 -5.35 -5.21 10.12
CA THR A 182 -4.44 -4.73 9.07
C THR A 182 -4.82 -5.34 7.71
N LEU A 183 -5.16 -6.64 7.66
CA LEU A 183 -5.64 -7.29 6.44
C LEU A 183 -6.99 -6.74 5.95
N LYS A 184 -7.95 -6.56 6.86
CA LYS A 184 -9.28 -6.03 6.53
C LYS A 184 -9.22 -4.60 6.02
N GLU A 185 -8.40 -3.76 6.63
CA GLU A 185 -8.15 -2.39 6.18
C GLU A 185 -7.44 -2.37 4.83
N ALA A 186 -6.41 -3.20 4.62
CA ALA A 186 -5.73 -3.31 3.32
C ALA A 186 -6.71 -3.73 2.21
N TYR A 187 -7.56 -4.73 2.46
CA TYR A 187 -8.60 -5.16 1.53
C TYR A 187 -9.62 -4.04 1.24
N SER A 188 -10.15 -3.40 2.28
CA SER A 188 -11.12 -2.31 2.13
C SER A 188 -10.54 -1.10 1.37
N LYS A 189 -9.28 -0.75 1.64
CA LYS A 189 -8.54 0.30 0.92
C LYS A 189 -8.31 -0.05 -0.55
N ALA A 190 -8.10 -1.32 -0.87
CA ALA A 190 -7.97 -1.80 -2.24
C ALA A 190 -9.30 -1.71 -3.01
N ARG A 191 -10.42 -2.09 -2.36
CA ARG A 191 -11.79 -1.91 -2.88
C ARG A 191 -12.20 -0.44 -2.98
N GLY A 192 -11.52 0.45 -2.25
CA GLY A 192 -11.82 1.88 -2.17
C GLY A 192 -13.10 2.19 -1.40
N LEU A 193 -13.50 1.28 -0.50
CA LEU A 193 -14.72 1.38 0.29
C LEU A 193 -14.49 2.05 1.65
N GLY A 194 -13.24 2.02 2.16
CA GLY A 194 -12.87 2.59 3.46
C GLY A 194 -13.66 1.98 4.61
N LEU A 195 -14.00 2.78 5.62
CA LEU A 195 -14.86 2.34 6.74
C LEU A 195 -16.30 1.99 6.32
N GLY A 196 -16.67 2.18 5.04
CA GLY A 196 -17.98 1.84 4.54
C GLY A 196 -18.18 0.35 4.19
N LEU A 197 -17.15 -0.49 4.36
CA LEU A 197 -17.26 -1.94 4.22
C LEU A 197 -17.39 -2.57 5.61
N PRO A 198 -18.53 -3.21 5.96
CA PRO A 198 -18.70 -3.87 7.26
C PRO A 198 -17.72 -5.03 7.42
N PHE A 199 -16.94 -5.04 8.49
CA PHE A 199 -15.88 -6.03 8.73
C PHE A 199 -16.40 -7.43 9.12
N ASP A 200 -17.69 -7.54 9.40
CA ASP A 200 -18.42 -8.79 9.63
C ASP A 200 -18.98 -9.41 8.33
N SER A 201 -19.00 -8.65 7.23
CA SER A 201 -19.52 -9.11 5.93
C SER A 201 -18.54 -9.97 5.12
N PHE A 202 -17.30 -10.14 5.60
CA PHE A 202 -16.24 -10.92 4.96
C PHE A 202 -15.25 -11.41 6.02
N ALA A 203 -14.53 -12.50 5.72
CA ALA A 203 -13.68 -13.15 6.71
C ALA A 203 -12.35 -13.66 6.12
N PHE A 204 -11.32 -13.68 6.95
CA PHE A 204 -10.05 -14.35 6.68
C PHE A 204 -9.89 -15.60 7.55
N GLU A 205 -9.34 -16.65 6.95
CA GLU A 205 -8.73 -17.76 7.70
C GLU A 205 -7.21 -17.56 7.67
N LEU A 206 -6.59 -17.40 8.85
CA LEU A 206 -5.17 -17.10 8.97
C LEU A 206 -4.37 -18.29 9.49
N ALA A 207 -3.17 -18.46 8.97
CA ALA A 207 -2.17 -19.32 9.59
C ALA A 207 -1.71 -18.71 10.92
N GLU A 208 -1.29 -19.58 11.84
CA GLU A 208 -0.88 -19.20 13.20
C GLU A 208 0.27 -18.19 13.24
N ASP A 209 1.27 -18.37 12.39
CA ASP A 209 2.46 -17.52 12.35
C ASP A 209 2.28 -16.36 11.38
N ASN A 210 2.06 -16.67 10.10
CA ASN A 210 1.91 -15.69 9.04
C ASN A 210 1.22 -16.30 7.82
N GLY A 211 0.37 -15.53 7.14
CA GLY A 211 -0.25 -15.90 5.87
C GLY A 211 -1.76 -16.15 5.95
N VAL A 212 -2.41 -15.93 4.81
CA VAL A 212 -3.85 -16.16 4.60
C VAL A 212 -4.06 -17.55 4.00
N LEU A 213 -4.81 -18.40 4.70
CA LEU A 213 -5.19 -19.75 4.26
C LEU A 213 -6.46 -19.74 3.40
N GLY A 214 -7.36 -18.79 3.64
CA GLY A 214 -8.59 -18.64 2.90
C GLY A 214 -9.25 -17.29 3.14
N PHE A 215 -10.17 -16.93 2.24
CA PHE A 215 -10.88 -15.66 2.26
C PHE A 215 -12.35 -15.88 1.87
N THR A 216 -13.27 -15.42 2.72
CA THR A 216 -14.70 -15.33 2.40
C THR A 216 -14.98 -13.88 1.98
N PRO A 217 -15.13 -13.57 0.68
CA PRO A 217 -15.41 -12.21 0.21
C PRO A 217 -16.84 -11.78 0.58
N PRO A 218 -17.11 -10.46 0.65
CA PRO A 218 -18.48 -9.95 0.74
C PRO A 218 -19.26 -10.27 -0.54
N HIS A 219 -20.60 -10.24 -0.47
CA HIS A 219 -21.47 -10.62 -1.59
C HIS A 219 -21.19 -9.82 -2.89
N ASP A 220 -20.78 -8.56 -2.80
CA ASP A 220 -20.46 -7.71 -3.97
C ASP A 220 -19.04 -7.95 -4.52
N ASP A 221 -18.32 -8.95 -4.00
CA ASP A 221 -17.02 -9.42 -4.49
C ASP A 221 -16.89 -10.96 -4.51
N SER A 222 -17.99 -11.68 -4.35
CA SER A 222 -18.01 -13.16 -4.27
C SER A 222 -18.17 -13.86 -5.61
N GLU A 223 -18.46 -13.13 -6.68
CA GLU A 223 -18.65 -13.71 -8.01
C GLU A 223 -17.30 -13.99 -8.71
N GLY A 224 -17.05 -15.26 -9.03
CA GLY A 224 -15.97 -15.70 -9.92
C GLY A 224 -14.79 -16.37 -9.22
N ALA A 225 -13.65 -16.41 -9.90
CA ALA A 225 -12.41 -17.01 -9.40
C ALA A 225 -11.77 -16.15 -8.29
N PRO A 226 -10.91 -16.71 -7.42
CA PRO A 226 -10.12 -15.96 -6.44
C PRO A 226 -9.47 -14.69 -7.02
N ARG A 227 -9.87 -13.52 -6.51
CA ARG A 227 -9.46 -12.22 -7.06
C ARG A 227 -8.40 -11.49 -6.26
N TRP A 228 -7.91 -12.05 -5.16
CA TRP A 228 -7.05 -11.32 -4.24
C TRP A 228 -5.84 -12.12 -3.80
N ARG A 229 -4.66 -11.48 -3.88
CA ARG A 229 -3.46 -11.90 -3.15
C ARG A 229 -3.36 -11.05 -1.91
N PHE A 230 -3.16 -11.70 -0.77
CA PHE A 230 -2.90 -11.05 0.51
C PHE A 230 -1.50 -11.44 0.97
N LEU A 231 -0.70 -10.44 1.32
CA LEU A 231 0.59 -10.63 1.95
C LEU A 231 0.59 -9.96 3.30
N GLU A 232 0.93 -10.72 4.33
CA GLU A 232 1.27 -10.22 5.65
C GLU A 232 2.80 -10.16 5.78
N LEU A 233 3.32 -9.05 6.31
CA LEU A 233 4.74 -8.84 6.54
C LEU A 233 4.97 -8.04 7.84
N GLU A 234 6.17 -8.16 8.39
CA GLU A 234 6.64 -7.39 9.54
C GLU A 234 7.90 -6.62 9.10
N PRO A 235 7.77 -5.41 8.50
CA PRO A 235 8.90 -4.70 7.91
C PRO A 235 9.86 -4.12 8.97
N ALA A 236 9.41 -4.00 10.22
CA ALA A 236 10.25 -3.70 11.37
C ALA A 236 9.69 -4.46 12.58
N PRO A 237 10.52 -4.72 13.61
CA PRO A 237 10.05 -5.39 14.83
C PRO A 237 8.78 -4.74 15.36
N ASP A 238 7.76 -5.55 15.65
CA ASP A 238 6.48 -5.14 16.21
C ASP A 238 5.65 -4.19 15.32
N VAL A 239 5.97 -4.09 14.03
CA VAL A 239 5.19 -3.34 13.04
C VAL A 239 4.58 -4.34 12.06
N LEU A 240 3.27 -4.54 12.11
CA LEU A 240 2.55 -5.38 11.18
C LEU A 240 2.17 -4.58 9.92
N ALA A 241 2.30 -5.20 8.76
CA ALA A 241 1.82 -4.62 7.51
C ALA A 241 1.09 -5.68 6.68
N ALA A 242 0.06 -5.24 5.97
CA ALA A 242 -0.69 -6.07 5.05
C ALA A 242 -0.78 -5.41 3.67
N VAL A 243 -0.81 -6.25 2.64
CA VAL A 243 -0.95 -5.83 1.24
C VAL A 243 -2.04 -6.66 0.60
N ALA A 244 -3.04 -6.00 0.01
CA ALA A 244 -4.09 -6.61 -0.79
C ALA A 244 -3.95 -6.15 -2.24
N VAL A 245 -3.77 -7.09 -3.17
CA VAL A 245 -3.62 -6.79 -4.61
C VAL A 245 -4.59 -7.65 -5.41
N ILE A 246 -5.30 -7.00 -6.33
CA ILE A 246 -6.23 -7.70 -7.22
C ILE A 246 -5.49 -8.59 -8.23
N VAL A 247 -6.02 -9.77 -8.46
CA VAL A 247 -5.52 -10.77 -9.40
C VAL A 247 -6.29 -10.66 -10.69
N ASP A 248 -5.62 -10.14 -11.71
CA ASP A 248 -6.07 -10.13 -13.10
C ASP A 248 -4.91 -10.68 -13.98
N PRO A 249 -5.16 -11.06 -15.26
CA PRO A 249 -4.08 -11.45 -16.17
C PRO A 249 -2.93 -10.44 -16.20
N GLY A 250 -1.70 -10.92 -16.03
CA GLY A 250 -0.52 -10.07 -15.89
C GLY A 250 -0.40 -9.37 -14.54
N SER A 251 -1.01 -9.92 -13.48
CA SER A 251 -0.79 -9.49 -12.09
C SER A 251 0.63 -9.76 -11.62
N PRO A 252 1.19 -8.88 -10.76
CA PRO A 252 2.51 -9.09 -10.21
C PRO A 252 2.58 -10.40 -9.41
N ALA A 253 3.67 -11.13 -9.60
CA ALA A 253 4.02 -12.29 -8.77
C ALA A 253 5.08 -11.96 -7.70
N VAL A 254 5.65 -10.74 -7.76
CA VAL A 254 6.75 -10.30 -6.90
C VAL A 254 6.45 -8.92 -6.35
N LEU A 255 6.85 -8.72 -5.10
CA LEU A 255 6.88 -7.46 -4.40
C LEU A 255 8.33 -7.03 -4.13
N GLN A 256 8.62 -5.76 -4.36
CA GLN A 256 9.87 -5.09 -4.00
C GLN A 256 9.62 -4.26 -2.74
N LEU A 257 10.17 -4.71 -1.60
CA LEU A 257 10.12 -3.95 -0.35
C LEU A 257 11.34 -3.03 -0.29
N HIS A 258 11.08 -1.74 -0.35
CA HIS A 258 12.05 -0.67 -0.19
C HIS A 258 12.00 -0.16 1.24
N HIS A 259 13.15 -0.19 1.91
CA HIS A 259 13.34 0.47 3.20
C HIS A 259 13.82 1.89 2.97
N GLY A 260 13.01 2.80 3.47
CA GLY A 260 13.24 4.21 3.49
C GLY A 260 13.01 4.95 2.18
N PHE A 261 13.39 6.22 2.16
CA PHE A 261 13.08 7.08 1.02
C PHE A 261 13.82 6.71 -0.27
N PRO A 262 13.30 7.07 -1.46
CA PRO A 262 13.88 6.69 -2.76
C PRO A 262 15.27 7.25 -3.10
N TRP A 263 15.85 8.11 -2.27
CA TRP A 263 17.25 8.54 -2.36
C TRP A 263 18.20 7.60 -1.62
N SER A 264 17.68 6.70 -0.79
CA SER A 264 18.44 5.59 -0.23
C SER A 264 18.97 4.71 -1.36
N ARG A 265 20.24 4.30 -1.25
CA ARG A 265 20.87 3.38 -2.20
C ARG A 265 20.61 1.91 -1.86
N SER A 266 19.76 1.63 -0.89
CA SER A 266 19.41 0.26 -0.48
C SER A 266 18.74 -0.50 -1.61
N VAL A 267 19.23 -1.71 -1.87
CA VAL A 267 18.58 -2.64 -2.80
C VAL A 267 17.27 -3.11 -2.17
N PRO A 268 16.13 -3.10 -2.91
CA PRO A 268 14.88 -3.60 -2.37
C PRO A 268 14.96 -5.10 -2.09
N GLN A 269 14.34 -5.53 -0.99
CA GLN A 269 14.13 -6.95 -0.73
C GLN A 269 13.05 -7.47 -1.70
N LEU A 270 13.35 -8.60 -2.35
CA LEU A 270 12.37 -9.28 -3.21
C LEU A 270 11.57 -10.28 -2.38
N ILE A 271 10.25 -10.17 -2.45
CA ILE A 271 9.30 -11.04 -1.76
C ILE A 271 8.36 -11.64 -2.81
N ALA A 272 8.24 -12.97 -2.83
CA ALA A 272 7.24 -13.63 -3.66
C ALA A 272 5.84 -13.32 -3.12
N LEU A 273 4.91 -12.91 -4.00
CA LEU A 273 3.52 -12.75 -3.59
C LEU A 273 2.88 -14.13 -3.43
N PRO A 274 2.14 -14.38 -2.32
CA PRO A 274 1.40 -15.62 -2.15
C PRO A 274 0.41 -15.85 -3.28
N ASP A 275 0.03 -17.10 -3.51
CA ASP A 275 -1.05 -17.42 -4.45
C ASP A 275 -2.36 -16.73 -4.08
N PRO A 276 -3.29 -16.55 -5.04
CA PRO A 276 -4.58 -15.96 -4.75
C PRO A 276 -5.26 -16.74 -3.62
N ALA A 277 -5.75 -16.02 -2.61
CA ALA A 277 -6.35 -16.65 -1.44
C ALA A 277 -7.57 -17.49 -1.87
N PRO A 278 -7.64 -18.78 -1.49
CA PRO A 278 -8.79 -19.62 -1.81
C PRO A 278 -10.09 -18.99 -1.30
N ILE A 279 -11.13 -19.00 -2.13
CA ILE A 279 -12.46 -18.58 -1.69
C ILE A 279 -13.02 -19.69 -0.80
N LEU A 280 -13.36 -19.34 0.44
CA LEU A 280 -14.03 -20.24 1.36
C LEU A 280 -15.55 -20.19 1.13
N PRO A 281 -16.26 -21.31 1.34
CA PRO A 281 -17.71 -21.39 1.18
C PRO A 281 -18.48 -20.51 2.17
#